data_AF-A0A8J2VN49-F1
#
_entry.id   AF-A0A8J2VN49-F1
#
_cell.length_a   1.000
_cell.length_b   1.000
_cell.length_c   1.000
_cell.angle_alpha   90.00
_cell.angle_beta   90.00
_cell.angle_gamma   90.00
#
_symmetry.space_group_name_H-M   'P 1'
#
loop_
_entity.id
_entity.type
_entity.pdbx_description
1 polymer ?
#
loop_
_entity_poly.entity_id
_entity_poly.type
_entity_poly.pdbx_seq_one_letter_code
_entity_poly.pdbx_strand_id
1 'polypeptide(L)'
;MTEAMNGLKKEVDALLDSFSGHYSIAIEHNDVGVNWQADHPCEAASLIKIPILMEALRQADLGCVDLEQQFHISNEERVGGSGVISYLSAPYWTLKDLLTLMMIVSDNTATNQVIDLLGMDAINTLCLDIGCADTVLQRRLFNQEAMQEGKTNVTSARDMLCCLKQIAEGPLLSYESRQLAWSILKAQQLANKLPAKVVCYDDNDPIIAHKTGEIHGVEHDVGMILHHSKKAYVAVLLTGLHQNGEGRHVIAEIGERIIKMLSH
;
A
#
# COMPACT_ATOMS: atom_id res chain seq x y z
N MET A 1 -8.06 0.71 -25.74
CA MET A 1 -7.07 -0.08 -24.98
C MET A 1 -5.95 -0.48 -25.92
N THR A 2 -4.68 -0.31 -25.54
CA THR A 2 -3.52 -0.69 -26.37
C THR A 2 -3.42 -2.21 -26.51
N GLU A 3 -2.71 -2.71 -27.52
CA GLU A 3 -2.51 -4.16 -27.73
C GLU A 3 -1.83 -4.82 -26.51
N ALA A 4 -0.85 -4.15 -25.93
CA ALA A 4 -0.17 -4.58 -24.70
C ALA A 4 -1.15 -4.74 -23.51
N MET A 5 -2.00 -3.73 -23.26
CA MET A 5 -3.01 -3.79 -22.19
C MET A 5 -4.10 -4.85 -22.47
N ASN A 6 -4.46 -5.07 -23.75
CA ASN A 6 -5.37 -6.16 -24.13
C ASN A 6 -4.77 -7.53 -23.83
N GLY A 7 -3.47 -7.71 -24.12
CA GLY A 7 -2.72 -8.93 -23.80
C GLY A 7 -2.69 -9.18 -22.29
N LEU A 8 -2.24 -8.19 -21.52
CA LEU A 8 -2.22 -8.24 -20.06
C LEU A 8 -3.58 -8.61 -19.48
N LYS A 9 -4.67 -7.96 -19.97
CA LYS A 9 -6.01 -8.25 -19.48
C LYS A 9 -6.39 -9.72 -19.67
N LYS A 10 -6.13 -10.30 -20.84
CA LYS A 10 -6.42 -11.73 -21.11
C LYS A 10 -5.63 -12.66 -20.20
N GLU A 11 -4.37 -12.35 -19.95
CA GLU A 11 -3.52 -13.16 -19.08
C GLU A 11 -3.97 -13.09 -17.62
N VAL A 12 -4.44 -11.93 -17.16
CA VAL A 12 -5.02 -11.78 -15.80
C VAL A 12 -6.40 -12.43 -15.71
N ASP A 13 -7.25 -12.32 -16.73
CA ASP A 13 -8.54 -13.03 -16.79
C ASP A 13 -8.33 -14.55 -16.57
N ALA A 14 -7.36 -15.14 -17.28
CA ALA A 14 -7.04 -16.57 -17.15
C ALA A 14 -6.50 -16.96 -15.75
N LEU A 15 -5.79 -16.06 -15.06
CA LEU A 15 -5.38 -16.29 -13.66
C LEU A 15 -6.61 -16.30 -12.75
N LEU A 16 -7.54 -15.36 -12.95
CA LEU A 16 -8.71 -15.17 -12.10
C LEU A 16 -9.78 -16.25 -12.32
N ASP A 17 -9.85 -16.88 -13.49
CA ASP A 17 -10.79 -17.98 -13.78
C ASP A 17 -10.65 -19.18 -12.83
N SER A 18 -9.45 -19.39 -12.28
CA SER A 18 -9.16 -20.47 -11.32
C SER A 18 -9.08 -19.98 -9.87
N PHE A 19 -9.28 -18.69 -9.62
CA PHE A 19 -9.20 -18.09 -8.30
C PHE A 19 -10.56 -18.17 -7.58
N SER A 20 -10.57 -18.78 -6.39
CA SER A 20 -11.79 -19.06 -5.63
C SER A 20 -12.18 -17.98 -4.60
N GLY A 21 -11.33 -16.98 -4.37
CA GLY A 21 -11.60 -15.87 -3.45
C GLY A 21 -12.31 -14.68 -4.10
N HIS A 22 -12.40 -13.58 -3.37
CA HIS A 22 -12.83 -12.29 -3.90
C HIS A 22 -11.62 -11.45 -4.30
N TYR A 23 -11.79 -10.62 -5.31
CA TYR A 23 -10.74 -9.73 -5.80
C TYR A 23 -11.29 -8.34 -6.07
N SER A 24 -10.45 -7.35 -5.81
CA SER A 24 -10.58 -5.97 -6.26
C SER A 24 -9.24 -5.62 -6.89
N ILE A 25 -9.20 -5.37 -8.20
CA ILE A 25 -7.95 -5.20 -8.95
C ILE A 25 -8.06 -4.04 -9.92
N ALA A 26 -7.06 -3.17 -9.94
CA ALA A 26 -6.91 -2.11 -10.94
C ALA A 26 -5.45 -2.03 -11.41
N ILE A 27 -5.26 -1.94 -12.73
CA ILE A 27 -3.95 -1.77 -13.36
C ILE A 27 -4.06 -0.65 -14.39
N GLU A 28 -3.12 0.29 -14.37
CA GLU A 28 -3.09 1.42 -15.30
C GLU A 28 -1.69 1.62 -15.89
N HIS A 29 -1.63 1.82 -17.20
CA HIS A 29 -0.41 2.13 -17.94
C HIS A 29 -0.72 3.16 -19.03
N ASN A 30 0.02 4.28 -19.07
CA ASN A 30 -0.16 5.39 -20.03
C ASN A 30 -1.62 5.86 -20.12
N ASP A 31 -2.25 6.15 -18.97
CA ASP A 31 -3.65 6.59 -18.85
C ASP A 31 -4.70 5.57 -19.37
N VAL A 32 -4.28 4.35 -19.69
CA VAL A 32 -5.16 3.24 -20.06
C VAL A 32 -5.27 2.29 -18.86
N GLY A 33 -6.46 2.23 -18.27
CA GLY A 33 -6.78 1.37 -17.14
C GLY A 33 -7.55 0.11 -17.54
N VAL A 34 -7.22 -1.00 -16.88
CA VAL A 34 -8.07 -2.21 -16.79
C VAL A 34 -8.36 -2.49 -15.33
N ASN A 35 -9.54 -3.02 -15.06
CA ASN A 35 -9.94 -3.34 -13.70
C ASN A 35 -10.84 -4.57 -13.63
N TRP A 36 -10.87 -5.17 -12.44
CA TRP A 36 -11.71 -6.30 -12.07
C TRP A 36 -12.30 -6.00 -10.70
N GLN A 37 -13.58 -5.63 -10.67
CA GLN A 37 -14.30 -5.28 -9.45
C GLN A 37 -13.54 -4.25 -8.58
N ALA A 38 -12.89 -3.27 -9.20
CA ALA A 38 -11.99 -2.36 -8.49
C ALA A 38 -12.65 -1.49 -7.42
N ASP A 39 -13.98 -1.34 -7.49
CA ASP A 39 -14.82 -0.64 -6.52
C ASP A 39 -15.36 -1.57 -5.42
N HIS A 40 -15.01 -2.87 -5.44
CA HIS A 40 -15.41 -3.79 -4.38
C HIS A 40 -14.64 -3.45 -3.09
N PRO A 41 -15.34 -3.14 -1.98
CA PRO A 41 -14.70 -2.86 -0.71
C PRO A 41 -14.10 -4.13 -0.10
N CYS A 42 -12.86 -4.03 0.36
CA CYS A 42 -12.10 -5.08 1.00
C CYS A 42 -11.59 -4.60 2.37
N GLU A 43 -11.32 -5.55 3.28
CA GLU A 43 -10.54 -5.24 4.48
C GLU A 43 -9.16 -4.71 4.06
N ALA A 44 -8.81 -3.49 4.45
CA ALA A 44 -7.60 -2.82 3.94
C ALA A 44 -6.29 -3.48 4.39
N ALA A 45 -6.33 -4.27 5.46
CA ALA A 45 -5.13 -4.75 6.16
C ALA A 45 -4.13 -3.58 6.35
N SER A 46 -2.87 -3.76 5.96
CA SER A 46 -1.84 -2.71 6.05
C SER A 46 -1.83 -1.72 4.88
N LEU A 47 -2.71 -1.84 3.88
CA LEU A 47 -2.82 -0.83 2.83
C LEU A 47 -3.35 0.50 3.34
N ILE A 48 -4.10 0.50 4.45
CA ILE A 48 -4.56 1.74 5.12
C ILE A 48 -3.40 2.68 5.51
N LYS A 49 -2.16 2.19 5.53
CA LYS A 49 -0.96 2.98 5.81
C LYS A 49 -0.61 3.95 4.67
N ILE A 50 -1.08 3.70 3.45
CA ILE A 50 -0.88 4.60 2.31
C ILE A 50 -1.54 5.97 2.55
N PRO A 51 -2.86 6.06 2.83
CA PRO A 51 -3.47 7.36 3.14
C PRO A 51 -2.94 7.99 4.44
N ILE A 52 -2.51 7.19 5.43
CA ILE A 52 -1.84 7.70 6.63
C ILE A 52 -0.53 8.40 6.28
N LEU A 53 0.30 7.80 5.40
CA LEU A 53 1.53 8.43 4.90
C LEU A 53 1.22 9.73 4.16
N MET A 54 0.21 9.72 3.28
CA MET A 54 -0.19 10.91 2.52
C MET A 54 -0.60 12.05 3.44
N GLU A 55 -1.41 11.77 4.46
CA GLU A 55 -1.85 12.80 5.40
C GLU A 55 -0.71 13.34 6.26
N ALA A 56 0.21 12.49 6.71
CA ALA A 56 1.39 12.93 7.45
C ALA A 56 2.24 13.91 6.65
N LEU A 57 2.50 13.58 5.38
CA LEU A 57 3.30 14.42 4.49
C LEU A 57 2.57 15.71 4.11
N ARG A 58 1.25 15.65 3.91
CA ARG A 58 0.43 16.83 3.66
C ARG A 58 0.45 17.79 4.85
N GLN A 59 0.31 17.26 6.07
CA GLN A 59 0.42 18.09 7.28
C GLN A 59 1.83 18.65 7.47
N ALA A 60 2.88 17.91 7.08
CA ALA A 60 4.26 18.42 7.10
C ALA A 60 4.45 19.57 6.10
N ASP A 61 3.94 19.43 4.87
CA ASP A 61 3.97 20.49 3.85
C ASP A 61 3.23 21.76 4.30
N LEU A 62 2.18 21.60 5.11
CA LEU A 62 1.41 22.70 5.70
C LEU A 62 2.06 23.27 6.98
N GLY A 63 3.16 22.69 7.46
CA GLY A 63 3.83 23.09 8.70
C GLY A 63 3.06 22.72 9.98
N CYS A 64 2.09 21.82 9.90
CA CYS A 64 1.31 21.35 11.05
C CYS A 64 2.06 20.29 11.88
N VAL A 65 2.94 19.52 11.24
CA VAL A 65 3.82 18.54 11.90
C VAL A 65 5.25 18.70 11.39
N ASP A 66 6.23 18.29 12.20
CA ASP A 66 7.64 18.29 11.82
C ASP A 66 8.12 16.84 11.64
N LEU A 67 8.73 16.54 10.49
CA LEU A 67 9.28 15.23 10.19
C LEU A 67 10.42 14.82 11.13
N GLU A 68 11.12 15.79 11.70
CA GLU A 68 12.22 15.57 12.65
C GLU A 68 11.75 15.61 14.12
N GLN A 69 10.45 15.83 14.36
CA GLN A 69 9.86 15.72 15.70
C GLN A 69 10.12 14.33 16.27
N GLN A 70 10.64 14.28 17.51
CA GLN A 70 10.89 13.03 18.22
C GLN A 70 9.67 12.57 19.02
N PHE A 71 9.43 11.27 18.96
CA PHE A 71 8.40 10.55 19.69
C PHE A 71 9.06 9.57 20.65
N HIS A 72 8.70 9.66 21.93
CA HIS A 72 9.04 8.65 22.91
C HIS A 72 7.95 7.59 22.92
N ILE A 73 8.30 6.34 22.64
CA ILE A 73 7.35 5.21 22.61
C ILE A 73 7.62 4.32 23.82
N SER A 74 6.67 4.32 24.76
CA SER A 74 6.74 3.48 25.96
C SER A 74 6.55 1.99 25.62
N ASN A 75 6.80 1.10 26.58
CA ASN A 75 6.60 -0.33 26.35
C ASN A 75 5.12 -0.70 26.18
N GLU A 76 4.22 0.03 26.84
CA GLU A 76 2.77 -0.18 26.82
C GLU A 76 2.15 0.22 25.48
N GLU A 77 2.78 1.14 24.76
CA GLU A 77 2.32 1.59 23.44
C GLU A 77 2.74 0.64 22.31
N ARG A 78 3.69 -0.27 22.58
CA ARG A 78 4.20 -1.22 21.59
C ARG A 78 3.19 -2.33 21.38
N VAL A 79 2.80 -2.52 20.12
CA VAL A 79 1.88 -3.57 19.70
C VAL A 79 2.61 -4.61 18.83
N GLY A 80 2.10 -5.84 18.87
CA GLY A 80 2.64 -6.96 18.09
C GLY A 80 2.20 -6.96 16.61
N GLY A 81 2.39 -8.12 15.97
CA GLY A 81 2.13 -8.31 14.56
C GLY A 81 3.36 -7.98 13.71
N SER A 82 3.16 -7.18 12.66
CA SER A 82 4.24 -6.71 11.79
C SER A 82 4.95 -5.49 12.36
N GLY A 83 6.26 -5.41 12.12
CA GLY A 83 7.11 -4.32 12.59
C GLY A 83 8.35 -4.81 13.32
N VAL A 84 9.19 -3.84 13.68
CA VAL A 84 10.45 -4.06 14.39
C VAL A 84 10.49 -3.29 15.71
N ILE A 85 9.72 -2.22 15.90
CA ILE A 85 9.78 -1.36 17.09
C ILE A 85 9.54 -2.15 18.38
N SER A 86 8.61 -3.11 18.38
CA SER A 86 8.34 -3.96 19.55
C SER A 86 9.53 -4.83 19.97
N TYR A 87 10.50 -5.04 19.09
CA TYR A 87 11.69 -5.88 19.30
C TYR A 87 12.97 -5.08 19.50
N LEU A 88 12.96 -3.77 19.22
CA LEU A 88 14.13 -2.90 19.33
C LEU A 88 14.15 -2.19 20.68
N SER A 89 15.35 -1.93 21.22
CA SER A 89 15.52 -1.23 22.50
C SER A 89 15.42 0.29 22.41
N ALA A 90 15.43 0.86 21.20
CA ALA A 90 15.36 2.29 20.98
C ALA A 90 14.01 2.86 21.48
N PRO A 91 14.01 3.89 22.35
CA PRO A 91 12.80 4.48 22.89
C PRO A 91 12.35 5.73 22.12
N TYR A 92 13.22 6.35 21.33
CA TYR A 92 12.95 7.57 20.58
C TYR A 92 13.03 7.34 19.07
N TRP A 93 12.07 7.93 18.35
CA TRP A 93 11.94 7.81 16.90
C TRP A 93 11.49 9.16 16.33
N THR A 94 12.02 9.58 15.19
CA THR A 94 11.48 10.76 14.49
C THR A 94 10.17 10.40 13.78
N LEU A 95 9.30 11.38 13.47
CA LEU A 95 8.13 11.12 12.61
C LEU A 95 8.56 10.47 11.29
N LYS A 96 9.66 10.92 10.69
CA LYS A 96 10.22 10.32 9.48
C LYS A 96 10.61 8.85 9.65
N ASP A 97 11.18 8.46 10.80
CA ASP A 97 11.45 7.06 11.11
C ASP A 97 10.16 6.25 11.20
N LEU A 98 9.15 6.79 11.89
CA LEU A 98 7.85 6.14 12.04
C LEU A 98 7.16 5.93 10.69
N LEU A 99 7.14 6.96 9.83
CA LEU A 99 6.60 6.85 8.46
C LEU A 99 7.37 5.81 7.63
N THR A 100 8.69 5.78 7.77
CA THR A 100 9.53 4.81 7.07
C THR A 100 9.21 3.39 7.52
N LEU A 101 9.28 3.09 8.82
CA LEU A 101 9.02 1.76 9.39
C LEU A 101 7.57 1.29 9.17
N MET A 102 6.61 2.21 9.25
CA MET A 102 5.21 1.97 8.91
C MET A 102 5.06 1.42 7.48
N MET A 103 5.88 1.89 6.56
CA MET A 103 5.77 1.51 5.16
C MET A 103 6.64 0.32 4.79
N ILE A 104 7.92 0.31 5.16
CA ILE A 104 8.91 -0.65 4.64
C ILE A 104 8.86 -2.03 5.30
N VAL A 105 8.38 -2.10 6.55
CA VAL A 105 8.23 -3.35 7.31
C VAL A 105 6.84 -3.46 7.95
N SER A 106 5.92 -2.57 7.55
CA SER A 106 4.56 -2.54 8.05
C SER A 106 4.47 -2.43 9.57
N ASP A 107 5.28 -1.59 10.20
CA ASP A 107 5.31 -1.50 11.67
C ASP A 107 3.99 -0.96 12.25
N ASN A 108 3.35 -1.75 13.11
CA ASN A 108 2.04 -1.41 13.68
C ASN A 108 2.13 -0.40 14.82
N THR A 109 3.22 -0.41 15.58
CA THR A 109 3.45 0.57 16.64
C THR A 109 3.66 1.95 16.01
N ALA A 110 4.51 2.03 14.98
CA ALA A 110 4.71 3.26 14.22
C ALA A 110 3.39 3.77 13.62
N THR A 111 2.59 2.86 13.04
CA THR A 111 1.29 3.24 12.47
C THR A 111 0.37 3.86 13.51
N ASN A 112 0.25 3.26 14.69
CA ASN A 112 -0.63 3.76 15.74
C ASN A 112 -0.18 5.14 16.25
N GLN A 113 1.12 5.36 16.42
CA GLN A 113 1.67 6.67 16.81
C GLN A 113 1.36 7.75 15.76
N VAL A 114 1.48 7.43 14.47
CA VAL A 114 1.14 8.36 13.39
C VAL A 114 -0.37 8.62 13.34
N ILE A 115 -1.21 7.60 13.54
CA ILE A 115 -2.68 7.79 13.64
C ILE A 115 -3.03 8.73 14.80
N ASP A 116 -2.42 8.51 15.97
CA ASP A 116 -2.71 9.30 17.17
C ASP A 116 -2.25 10.77 16.99
N LEU A 117 -1.16 11.01 16.26
CA LEU A 117 -0.68 12.35 15.89
C LEU A 117 -1.62 13.08 14.93
N LEU A 118 -2.03 12.42 13.84
CA LEU A 118 -2.78 13.06 12.75
C LEU A 118 -4.27 13.17 13.03
N GLY A 119 -4.82 12.22 13.78
CA GLY A 119 -6.25 12.01 13.95
C GLY A 119 -6.90 11.25 12.79
N MET A 120 -7.76 10.27 13.11
CA MET A 120 -8.46 9.47 12.09
C MET A 120 -9.35 10.32 11.18
N ASP A 121 -9.98 11.36 11.73
CA ASP A 121 -10.87 12.24 10.96
C ASP A 121 -10.12 12.99 9.85
N ALA A 122 -8.89 13.44 10.11
CA ALA A 122 -8.07 14.10 9.10
C ALA A 122 -7.69 13.13 7.97
N ILE A 123 -7.30 11.91 8.32
CA ILE A 123 -6.96 10.85 7.36
C ILE A 123 -8.17 10.47 6.50
N ASN A 124 -9.34 10.31 7.11
CA ASN A 124 -10.58 9.98 6.41
C ASN A 124 -11.07 11.14 5.54
N THR A 125 -10.95 12.38 6.02
CA THR A 125 -11.31 13.59 5.25
C THR A 125 -10.43 13.71 4.01
N LEU A 126 -9.12 13.47 4.15
CA LEU A 126 -8.21 13.42 3.01
C LEU A 126 -8.70 12.42 1.95
N CYS A 127 -9.09 11.20 2.37
CA CYS A 127 -9.57 10.17 1.45
C CYS A 127 -10.82 10.65 0.69
N LEU A 128 -11.77 11.27 1.38
CA LEU A 128 -12.97 11.84 0.75
C LEU A 128 -12.64 12.97 -0.24
N ASP A 129 -11.73 13.87 0.13
CA ASP A 129 -11.35 15.04 -0.69
C ASP A 129 -10.69 14.63 -2.02
N ILE A 130 -9.97 13.51 -2.03
CA ILE A 130 -9.34 12.96 -3.25
C ILE A 130 -10.24 11.94 -3.98
N GLY A 131 -11.48 11.75 -3.53
CA GLY A 131 -12.46 10.85 -4.15
C GLY A 131 -12.31 9.37 -3.79
N CYS A 132 -11.55 9.04 -2.75
CA CYS A 132 -11.36 7.68 -2.22
C CYS A 132 -12.41 7.36 -1.14
N ALA A 133 -13.67 7.20 -1.56
CA ALA A 133 -14.80 7.04 -0.63
C ALA A 133 -14.93 5.64 0.00
N ASP A 134 -14.31 4.61 -0.59
CA ASP A 134 -14.33 3.24 -0.04
C ASP A 134 -13.27 3.05 1.06
N THR A 135 -12.35 4.01 1.20
CA THR A 135 -11.25 3.96 2.14
C THR A 135 -11.60 4.64 3.45
N VAL A 136 -11.71 3.84 4.51
CA VAL A 136 -12.08 4.33 5.84
C VAL A 136 -11.20 3.69 6.91
N LEU A 137 -10.48 4.51 7.65
CA LEU A 137 -9.78 4.15 8.88
C LEU A 137 -10.77 4.24 10.04
N GLN A 138 -11.18 3.09 10.58
CA GLN A 138 -12.15 2.99 11.67
C GLN A 138 -11.49 2.68 13.02
N ARG A 139 -10.25 2.17 13.02
CA ARG A 139 -9.55 1.77 14.25
C ARG A 139 -8.03 1.76 14.11
N ARG A 140 -7.38 1.86 15.27
CA ARG A 140 -5.95 1.56 15.46
C ARG A 140 -5.67 0.09 15.12
N LEU A 141 -4.42 -0.20 14.79
CA LEU A 141 -3.96 -1.56 14.53
C LEU A 141 -3.85 -2.32 15.85
N PHE A 142 -4.20 -3.62 15.82
CA PHE A 142 -4.24 -4.49 17.01
C PHE A 142 -5.19 -4.03 18.14
N ASN A 143 -6.18 -3.19 17.85
CA ASN A 143 -7.22 -2.81 18.80
C ASN A 143 -8.34 -3.87 18.84
N GLN A 144 -8.27 -4.79 19.82
CA GLN A 144 -9.23 -5.88 19.97
C GLN A 144 -10.65 -5.41 20.33
N GLU A 145 -10.77 -4.38 21.16
CA GLU A 145 -12.07 -3.83 21.58
C GLU A 145 -12.84 -3.30 20.37
N ALA A 146 -12.18 -2.49 19.52
CA ALA A 146 -12.78 -1.99 18.30
C ALA A 146 -13.14 -3.11 17.30
N MET A 147 -12.34 -4.17 17.23
CA MET A 147 -12.66 -5.34 16.40
C MET A 147 -13.90 -6.09 16.91
N GLN A 148 -14.07 -6.20 18.24
CA GLN A 148 -15.27 -6.81 18.85
C GLN A 148 -16.53 -5.96 18.61
N GLU A 149 -16.38 -4.64 18.46
CA GLU A 149 -17.44 -3.73 18.03
C GLU A 149 -17.75 -3.81 16.52
N GLY A 150 -17.04 -4.65 15.77
CA GLY A 150 -17.22 -4.81 14.32
C GLY A 150 -16.54 -3.73 13.48
N LYS A 151 -15.67 -2.90 14.06
CA LYS A 151 -14.90 -1.88 13.30
C LYS A 151 -13.79 -2.53 12.50
N THR A 152 -13.74 -2.21 11.22
CA THR A 152 -12.69 -2.69 10.31
C THR A 152 -12.23 -1.59 9.38
N ASN A 153 -10.93 -1.57 9.10
CA ASN A 153 -10.37 -0.62 8.15
C ASN A 153 -10.65 -1.18 6.75
N VAL A 154 -11.25 -0.37 5.88
CA VAL A 154 -11.70 -0.80 4.54
C VAL A 154 -11.07 0.06 3.46
N THR A 155 -10.98 -0.47 2.24
CA THR A 155 -10.52 0.23 1.04
C THR A 155 -10.95 -0.54 -0.22
N SER A 156 -10.65 -0.02 -1.40
CA SER A 156 -10.84 -0.67 -2.70
C SER A 156 -9.59 -0.52 -3.57
N ALA A 157 -9.46 -1.33 -4.63
CA ALA A 157 -8.34 -1.20 -5.54
C ALA A 157 -8.34 0.14 -6.29
N ARG A 158 -9.53 0.69 -6.58
CA ARG A 158 -9.65 2.01 -7.21
C ARG A 158 -9.10 3.10 -6.31
N ASP A 159 -9.47 3.10 -5.04
CA ASP A 159 -8.99 4.09 -4.08
C ASP A 159 -7.49 4.00 -3.87
N MET A 160 -6.96 2.78 -3.73
CA MET A 160 -5.53 2.57 -3.55
C MET A 160 -4.72 2.99 -4.78
N LEU A 161 -5.24 2.77 -5.99
CA LEU A 161 -4.64 3.27 -7.22
C LEU A 161 -4.67 4.82 -7.26
N CYS A 162 -5.78 5.44 -6.84
CA CYS A 162 -5.90 6.89 -6.74
C CYS A 162 -4.86 7.47 -5.76
N CYS A 163 -4.73 6.89 -4.57
CA CYS A 163 -3.73 7.27 -3.57
C CYS A 163 -2.30 7.19 -4.14
N LEU A 164 -1.95 6.10 -4.83
CA LEU A 164 -0.64 5.97 -5.48
C LEU A 164 -0.38 7.07 -6.52
N LYS A 165 -1.38 7.40 -7.34
CA LYS A 165 -1.26 8.46 -8.34
C LYS A 165 -1.11 9.84 -7.69
N GLN A 166 -1.81 10.09 -6.58
CA GLN A 166 -1.60 11.32 -5.80
C GLN A 166 -0.15 11.44 -5.29
N ILE A 167 0.42 10.34 -4.77
CA ILE A 167 1.82 10.29 -4.33
C ILE A 167 2.78 10.49 -5.51
N ALA A 168 2.56 9.83 -6.64
CA ALA A 168 3.51 9.82 -7.75
C ALA A 168 3.51 11.12 -8.56
N GLU A 169 2.33 11.68 -8.82
CA GLU A 169 2.17 12.76 -9.80
C GLU A 169 1.12 13.81 -9.41
N GLY A 170 0.35 13.58 -8.34
CA GLY A 170 -0.70 14.49 -7.91
C GLY A 170 -0.19 15.80 -7.29
N PRO A 171 -1.06 16.82 -7.21
CA PRO A 171 -0.76 18.12 -6.62
C PRO A 171 -0.90 18.15 -5.09
N LEU A 172 -1.32 17.05 -4.46
CA LEU A 172 -1.62 16.98 -3.03
C LEU A 172 -0.41 17.28 -2.15
N LEU A 173 0.78 16.84 -2.58
CA LEU A 173 2.02 16.90 -1.83
C LEU A 173 3.04 17.78 -2.57
N SER A 174 3.92 18.44 -1.81
CA SER A 174 5.10 19.14 -2.33
C SER A 174 5.99 18.19 -3.13
N TYR A 175 6.90 18.74 -3.94
CA TYR A 175 7.85 17.91 -4.67
C TYR A 175 8.72 17.09 -3.72
N GLU A 176 9.19 17.70 -2.63
CA GLU A 176 10.02 17.11 -1.60
C GLU A 176 9.29 15.96 -0.89
N SER A 177 8.03 16.17 -0.49
CA SER A 177 7.21 15.14 0.14
C SER A 177 6.91 13.97 -0.79
N ARG A 178 6.67 14.21 -2.09
CA ARG A 178 6.55 13.13 -3.09
C ARG A 178 7.84 12.33 -3.24
N GLN A 179 8.99 13.00 -3.27
CA GLN A 179 10.29 12.30 -3.33
C GLN A 179 10.54 11.45 -2.07
N LEU A 180 10.16 11.95 -0.89
CA LEU A 180 10.26 11.18 0.35
C LEU A 180 9.34 9.96 0.31
N ALA A 181 8.05 10.13 0.01
CA ALA A 181 7.10 9.03 -0.12
C ALA A 181 7.58 7.97 -1.12
N TRP A 182 8.09 8.42 -2.27
CA TRP A 182 8.64 7.55 -3.30
C TRP A 182 9.87 6.78 -2.82
N SER A 183 10.78 7.44 -2.11
CA SER A 183 11.97 6.79 -1.54
C SER A 183 11.60 5.71 -0.53
N ILE A 184 10.57 5.96 0.30
CA ILE A 184 10.07 5.02 1.31
C ILE A 184 9.42 3.82 0.64
N LEU A 185 8.54 4.03 -0.35
CA LEU A 185 7.87 2.94 -1.07
C LEU A 185 8.86 2.03 -1.84
N LYS A 186 9.94 2.60 -2.39
CA LYS A 186 11.02 1.83 -3.03
C LYS A 186 11.86 1.01 -2.04
N ALA A 187 11.91 1.44 -0.79
CA ALA A 187 12.66 0.76 0.26
C ALA A 187 11.86 -0.38 0.93
N GLN A 188 10.73 -0.80 0.35
CA GLN A 188 9.92 -1.91 0.82
C GLN A 188 10.76 -3.18 1.01
N GLN A 189 10.62 -3.84 2.17
CA GLN A 189 11.38 -5.05 2.49
C GLN A 189 10.56 -6.33 2.25
N LEU A 190 9.23 -6.23 2.17
CA LEU A 190 8.33 -7.37 1.98
C LEU A 190 8.16 -7.69 0.48
N ALA A 191 9.12 -8.44 -0.08
CA ALA A 191 9.23 -8.67 -1.53
C ALA A 191 8.63 -10.01 -2.03
N ASN A 192 7.71 -10.64 -1.30
CA ASN A 192 7.14 -11.96 -1.64
C ASN A 192 5.82 -11.90 -2.44
N LYS A 193 5.52 -10.76 -3.08
CA LYS A 193 4.28 -10.51 -3.85
C LYS A 193 4.58 -9.94 -5.24
N LEU A 194 4.22 -8.68 -5.55
CA LEU A 194 4.51 -8.07 -6.86
C LEU A 194 5.97 -8.26 -7.31
N PRO A 195 6.99 -8.09 -6.45
CA PRO A 195 8.38 -8.30 -6.83
C PRO A 195 8.88 -9.75 -6.76
N ALA A 196 8.06 -10.74 -6.34
CA ALA A 196 8.54 -12.08 -5.99
C ALA A 196 9.21 -12.86 -7.12
N LYS A 197 8.87 -12.50 -8.37
CA LYS A 197 9.39 -13.14 -9.59
C LYS A 197 10.38 -12.27 -10.35
N VAL A 198 10.86 -11.19 -9.75
CA VAL A 198 11.97 -10.43 -10.31
C VAL A 198 13.23 -11.27 -10.17
N VAL A 199 13.70 -11.80 -11.31
CA VAL A 199 14.93 -12.58 -11.41
C VAL A 199 15.94 -11.75 -12.19
N CYS A 200 16.35 -10.63 -11.64
CA CYS A 200 17.47 -9.90 -12.20
C CYS A 200 18.28 -9.23 -11.08
N TYR A 201 19.58 -9.12 -11.33
CA TYR A 201 20.61 -8.64 -10.40
C TYR A 201 21.51 -7.62 -11.15
N ASP A 202 20.94 -6.90 -12.12
CA ASP A 202 21.69 -5.93 -12.92
C ASP A 202 20.94 -4.59 -13.04
N ASP A 203 21.59 -3.60 -13.64
CA ASP A 203 21.06 -2.23 -13.73
C ASP A 203 19.75 -2.12 -14.56
N ASN A 204 19.24 -3.21 -15.15
CA ASN A 204 17.95 -3.26 -15.83
C ASN A 204 16.80 -3.79 -14.94
N ASP A 205 17.04 -4.06 -13.66
CA ASP A 205 16.00 -4.54 -12.75
C ASP A 205 14.80 -3.59 -12.71
N PRO A 206 13.55 -4.11 -12.75
CA PRO A 206 12.38 -3.28 -12.55
C PRO A 206 12.41 -2.67 -11.14
N ILE A 207 12.15 -1.37 -11.04
CA ILE A 207 11.96 -0.70 -9.76
C ILE A 207 10.51 -0.88 -9.36
N ILE A 208 10.27 -1.49 -8.19
CA ILE A 208 8.93 -1.73 -7.65
C ILE A 208 8.82 -0.98 -6.34
N ALA A 209 8.04 0.10 -6.33
CA ALA A 209 7.74 0.84 -5.12
C ALA A 209 6.33 0.51 -4.68
N HIS A 210 6.19 -0.11 -3.51
CA HIS A 210 4.93 -0.77 -3.16
C HIS A 210 4.68 -0.86 -1.66
N LYS A 211 3.43 -1.16 -1.31
CA LYS A 211 2.98 -1.47 0.03
C LYS A 211 2.11 -2.71 0.02
N THR A 212 2.48 -3.65 0.87
CA THR A 212 1.73 -4.90 1.08
C THR A 212 0.64 -4.73 2.15
N GLY A 213 -0.39 -5.56 2.09
CA GLY A 213 -1.35 -5.79 3.17
C GLY A 213 -1.57 -7.29 3.37
N GLU A 214 -1.57 -7.76 4.61
CA GLU A 214 -1.81 -9.18 4.91
C GLU A 214 -2.45 -9.36 6.28
N ILE A 215 -3.46 -10.23 6.31
CA ILE A 215 -4.09 -10.81 7.49
C ILE A 215 -4.60 -12.21 7.08
N HIS A 216 -5.16 -12.98 8.01
CA HIS A 216 -5.69 -14.31 7.69
C HIS A 216 -6.75 -14.22 6.58
N GLY A 217 -6.54 -14.95 5.48
CA GLY A 217 -7.47 -15.00 4.35
C GLY A 217 -7.43 -13.78 3.42
N VAL A 218 -6.48 -12.85 3.62
CA VAL A 218 -6.35 -11.61 2.87
C VAL A 218 -4.90 -11.38 2.45
N GLU A 219 -4.69 -11.15 1.16
CA GLU A 219 -3.38 -10.81 0.60
C GLU A 219 -3.52 -9.66 -0.38
N HIS A 220 -2.76 -8.60 -0.13
CA HIS A 220 -2.81 -7.38 -0.90
C HIS A 220 -1.40 -6.90 -1.25
N ASP A 221 -1.29 -6.24 -2.41
CA ASP A 221 -0.13 -5.45 -2.78
C ASP A 221 -0.52 -4.33 -3.74
N VAL A 222 0.02 -3.14 -3.49
CA VAL A 222 -0.29 -1.90 -4.20
C VAL A 222 1.02 -1.21 -4.49
N GLY A 223 1.32 -0.94 -5.76
CA GLY A 223 2.57 -0.28 -6.11
C GLY A 223 2.62 0.33 -7.51
N MET A 224 3.75 0.99 -7.77
CA MET A 224 4.16 1.42 -9.11
C MET A 224 5.37 0.58 -9.54
N ILE A 225 5.26 -0.02 -10.73
CA ILE A 225 6.33 -0.77 -11.38
C ILE A 225 6.93 0.11 -12.47
N LEU A 226 8.23 0.35 -12.41
CA LEU A 226 9.01 1.04 -13.44
C LEU A 226 9.97 0.05 -14.10
N HIS A 227 9.94 -0.02 -15.43
CA HIS A 227 10.86 -0.86 -16.19
C HIS A 227 11.10 -0.24 -17.56
N HIS A 228 12.37 -0.12 -17.98
CA HIS A 228 12.79 0.53 -19.22
C HIS A 228 12.11 1.89 -19.51
N SER A 229 12.07 2.78 -18.51
CA SER A 229 11.40 4.10 -18.55
C SER A 229 9.88 4.08 -18.77
N LYS A 230 9.24 2.90 -18.77
CA LYS A 230 7.79 2.75 -18.75
C LYS A 230 7.32 2.52 -17.32
N LYS A 231 6.10 2.95 -17.03
CA LYS A 231 5.49 2.83 -15.69
C LYS A 231 4.12 2.20 -15.74
N ALA A 232 3.79 1.36 -14.77
CA ALA A 232 2.43 0.89 -14.52
C ALA A 232 2.08 1.06 -13.04
N TYR A 233 0.86 1.51 -12.77
CA TYR A 233 0.27 1.50 -11.44
C TYR A 233 -0.56 0.23 -11.28
N VAL A 234 -0.49 -0.41 -10.12
CA VAL A 234 -1.21 -1.64 -9.84
C VAL A 234 -1.70 -1.66 -8.39
N ALA A 235 -2.95 -2.08 -8.22
CA ALA A 235 -3.53 -2.43 -6.94
C ALA A 235 -4.19 -3.80 -7.07
N VAL A 236 -3.71 -4.78 -6.29
CA VAL A 236 -4.29 -6.14 -6.24
C VAL A 236 -4.71 -6.43 -4.81
N LEU A 237 -6.01 -6.52 -4.58
CA LEU A 237 -6.60 -6.82 -3.28
C LEU A 237 -7.36 -8.14 -3.37
N LEU A 238 -6.85 -9.18 -2.70
CA LEU A 238 -7.45 -10.50 -2.64
C LEU A 238 -7.95 -10.81 -1.23
N THR A 239 -9.19 -11.29 -1.10
CA THR A 239 -9.81 -11.68 0.17
C THR A 239 -10.51 -13.03 0.03
N GLY A 240 -10.95 -13.63 1.15
CA GLY A 240 -11.62 -14.93 1.16
C GLY A 240 -10.70 -16.10 0.82
N LEU A 241 -9.40 -15.94 1.01
CA LEU A 241 -8.41 -16.99 0.71
C LEU A 241 -8.48 -18.11 1.76
N HIS A 242 -8.43 -19.36 1.31
CA HIS A 242 -8.24 -20.50 2.21
C HIS A 242 -6.80 -20.53 2.77
N GLN A 243 -5.82 -20.21 1.92
CA GLN A 243 -4.43 -20.08 2.30
C GLN A 243 -3.82 -18.83 1.68
N ASN A 244 -3.18 -18.00 2.49
CA ASN A 244 -2.48 -16.80 2.06
C ASN A 244 -1.43 -17.06 0.95
N GLY A 245 -0.83 -18.25 0.89
CA GLY A 245 0.11 -18.62 -0.17
C GLY A 245 -0.47 -18.52 -1.59
N GLU A 246 -1.75 -18.85 -1.77
CA GLU A 246 -2.45 -18.78 -3.06
C GLU A 246 -2.55 -17.32 -3.54
N GLY A 247 -2.95 -16.41 -2.64
CA GLY A 247 -3.04 -14.98 -2.95
C GLY A 247 -1.67 -14.37 -3.31
N ARG A 248 -0.62 -14.71 -2.55
CA ARG A 248 0.75 -14.27 -2.85
C ARG A 248 1.21 -14.74 -4.23
N HIS A 249 0.90 -15.99 -4.58
CA HIS A 249 1.20 -16.54 -5.90
C HIS A 249 0.48 -15.75 -7.01
N VAL A 250 -0.83 -15.50 -6.88
CA VAL A 250 -1.59 -14.71 -7.87
C VAL A 250 -1.02 -13.29 -8.02
N ILE A 251 -0.70 -12.61 -6.92
CA ILE A 251 -0.11 -11.27 -6.98
C ILE A 251 1.26 -11.29 -7.67
N ALA A 252 2.10 -12.29 -7.38
CA ALA A 252 3.39 -12.47 -8.03
C ALA A 252 3.27 -12.74 -9.54
N GLU A 253 2.30 -13.56 -9.94
CA GLU A 253 1.98 -13.83 -11.34
C GLU A 253 1.53 -12.55 -12.08
N ILE A 254 0.74 -11.69 -11.42
CA ILE A 254 0.34 -10.39 -11.97
C ILE A 254 1.55 -9.46 -12.12
N GLY A 255 2.40 -9.37 -11.08
CA GLY A 255 3.62 -8.56 -11.10
C GLY A 255 4.54 -8.93 -12.28
N GLU A 256 4.79 -10.23 -12.48
CA GLU A 256 5.59 -10.73 -13.60
C GLU A 256 5.01 -10.34 -14.97
N ARG A 257 3.69 -10.45 -15.15
CA ARG A 257 3.02 -10.09 -16.42
C ARG A 257 3.11 -8.59 -16.72
N ILE A 258 2.96 -7.76 -15.70
CA ILE A 258 3.15 -6.31 -15.84
C ILE A 258 4.60 -6.01 -16.25
N ILE A 259 5.60 -6.62 -15.61
CA ILE A 259 7.01 -6.42 -15.96
C ILE A 259 7.26 -6.81 -17.42
N LYS A 260 6.81 -8.00 -17.85
CA LYS A 260 6.92 -8.46 -19.24
C LYS A 260 6.25 -7.51 -20.23
N MET A 261 5.05 -7.00 -19.89
CA MET A 261 4.36 -6.01 -20.69
C MET A 261 5.18 -4.71 -20.85
N LEU A 262 5.85 -4.25 -19.79
CA LEU A 262 6.69 -3.06 -19.84
C LEU A 262 8.01 -3.30 -20.60
N SER A 263 8.48 -4.54 -20.68
CA SER A 263 9.69 -4.90 -21.46
C SER A 263 9.51 -4.77 -22.97
N HIS A 264 8.27 -4.74 -23.48
CA HIS A 264 7.93 -4.63 -24.91
C HIS A 264 7.35 -3.26 -25.23
#